data_AF-A0A165ZMK1-F1
#
_entry.id   AF-A0A165ZMK1-F1
#
_cell.length_a   1.000
_cell.length_b   1.000
_cell.length_c   1.000
_cell.angle_alpha   90.00
_cell.angle_beta   90.00
_cell.angle_gamma   90.00
#
_symmetry.space_group_name_H-M   'P 1'
#
loop_
_entity.id
_entity.type
_entity.pdbx_description
1 polymer ?
#
loop_
_entity_poly.entity_id
_entity_poly.type
_entity_poly.pdbx_seq_one_letter_code
_entity_poly.pdbx_strand_id
1 'polypeptide(L)'
;MTRLEDILSCIQHIIDFSTVDTLQVGSYIVYEPAIWVACFARFVNLTTLYLDMRRTWAPWAALMVPDPEEPRQTDLERNALPRLRFLWIAFLDFRAPRSEGGAQRQGPDRLQVLRMLSSRMRAGVSLGHLRIDTLVVLDPKEARRSFIPRLEALVSCVEVRRIVERDPDTDSEDEDDEEDEVAGSGDADED
;
A
#
# COMPACT_ATOMS: atom_id res chain seq x y z
N MET A 1 -11.44 -15.08 -11.10
CA MET A 1 -9.96 -15.10 -11.20
C MET A 1 -9.55 -13.72 -11.62
N THR A 2 -8.68 -13.07 -10.86
CA THR A 2 -8.31 -11.66 -11.10
C THR A 2 -7.03 -11.57 -11.92
N ARG A 3 -6.88 -10.50 -12.72
CA ARG A 3 -5.73 -10.28 -13.61
C ARG A 3 -4.38 -10.45 -12.89
N LEU A 4 -4.29 -10.10 -11.61
CA LEU A 4 -3.07 -10.26 -10.81
C LEU A 4 -2.75 -11.73 -10.53
N GLU A 5 -3.75 -12.56 -10.23
CA GLU A 5 -3.56 -14.00 -9.99
C GLU A 5 -3.07 -14.70 -11.25
N ASP A 6 -3.58 -14.32 -12.42
CA ASP A 6 -3.16 -14.88 -13.71
C ASP A 6 -1.70 -14.52 -13.99
N ILE A 7 -1.32 -13.25 -13.81
CA ILE A 7 0.06 -12.77 -13.97
C ILE A 7 1.00 -13.55 -13.05
N LEU A 8 0.67 -13.66 -11.75
CA LEU A 8 1.50 -14.39 -10.81
C LEU A 8 1.58 -15.88 -11.13
N SER A 9 0.51 -16.46 -11.67
CA SER A 9 0.50 -17.86 -12.09
C SER A 9 1.34 -18.11 -13.34
N CYS A 10 1.43 -17.15 -14.26
CA CYS A 10 2.38 -17.22 -15.37
C CYS A 10 3.83 -17.09 -14.88
N ILE A 11 4.09 -16.14 -13.98
CA ILE A 11 5.45 -15.86 -13.48
C ILE A 11 6.01 -17.02 -12.65
N GLN A 12 5.17 -17.75 -11.90
CA GLN A 12 5.62 -18.87 -11.06
C GLN A 12 6.29 -20.01 -11.85
N HIS A 13 6.08 -20.08 -13.16
CA HIS A 13 6.75 -21.06 -14.02
C HIS A 13 8.21 -20.70 -14.31
N ILE A 14 8.61 -19.46 -14.03
CA ILE A 14 9.91 -18.90 -14.35
C ILE A 14 10.67 -18.57 -13.05
N ILE A 15 9.94 -18.14 -12.02
CA ILE A 15 10.50 -17.66 -10.75
C ILE A 15 9.99 -18.51 -9.60
N ASP A 16 10.91 -19.02 -8.79
CA ASP A 16 10.57 -19.61 -7.50
C ASP A 16 10.32 -18.51 -6.46
N PHE A 17 9.05 -18.24 -6.16
CA PHE A 17 8.66 -17.22 -5.18
C PHE A 17 9.19 -17.47 -3.77
N SER A 18 9.59 -18.71 -3.44
CA SER A 18 10.22 -18.99 -2.16
C SER A 18 11.65 -18.42 -2.08
N THR A 19 12.31 -18.13 -3.19
CA THR A 19 13.65 -17.52 -3.19
C THR A 19 13.63 -16.00 -3.08
N VAL A 20 12.46 -15.38 -3.22
CA VAL A 20 12.28 -13.93 -3.19
C VAL A 20 12.21 -13.45 -1.75
N ASP A 21 13.22 -12.68 -1.33
CA ASP A 21 13.28 -12.06 0.00
C ASP A 21 12.86 -10.58 0.00
N THR A 22 12.81 -9.96 -1.18
CA THR A 22 12.55 -8.53 -1.38
C THR A 22 11.55 -8.36 -2.52
N LEU A 23 10.47 -7.64 -2.25
CA LEU A 23 9.39 -7.40 -3.22
C LEU A 23 9.05 -5.92 -3.23
N GLN A 24 9.05 -5.35 -4.43
CA GLN A 24 8.53 -4.02 -4.69
C GLN A 24 7.19 -4.13 -5.41
N VAL A 25 6.18 -3.44 -4.87
CA VAL A 25 4.83 -3.45 -5.41
C VAL A 25 4.35 -2.02 -5.63
N GLY A 26 4.00 -1.72 -6.87
CA GLY A 26 3.22 -0.55 -7.25
C GLY A 26 2.04 -0.99 -8.10
N SER A 27 0.88 -0.39 -7.89
CA SER A 27 -0.31 -0.64 -8.69
C SER A 27 -1.19 0.60 -8.75
N TYR A 28 -1.64 0.92 -9.96
CA TYR A 28 -2.71 1.90 -10.20
C TYR A 28 -4.10 1.24 -10.15
N ILE A 29 -4.15 -0.09 -10.22
CA ILE A 29 -5.37 -0.88 -10.12
C ILE A 29 -5.66 -1.17 -8.65
N VAL A 30 -6.90 -0.91 -8.24
CA VAL A 30 -7.40 -1.24 -6.91
C VAL A 30 -7.82 -2.71 -6.89
N TYR A 31 -7.11 -3.52 -6.11
CA TYR A 31 -7.47 -4.91 -5.84
C TYR A 31 -8.06 -5.05 -4.43
N GLU A 32 -8.93 -6.03 -4.25
CA GLU A 32 -9.48 -6.37 -2.94
C GLU A 32 -8.40 -6.92 -1.99
N PRO A 33 -8.56 -6.74 -0.66
CA PRO A 33 -7.67 -7.30 0.35
C PRO A 33 -7.35 -8.79 0.18
N ALA A 34 -8.35 -9.61 -0.15
CA ALA A 34 -8.17 -11.06 -0.31
C ALA A 34 -7.17 -11.41 -1.42
N ILE A 35 -7.16 -10.63 -2.50
CA ILE A 35 -6.22 -10.80 -3.62
C ILE A 35 -4.80 -10.49 -3.15
N TRP A 36 -4.62 -9.44 -2.35
CA TRP A 36 -3.32 -9.10 -1.77
C TRP A 36 -2.82 -10.17 -0.79
N VAL A 37 -3.71 -10.73 0.04
CA VAL A 37 -3.38 -11.85 0.92
C VAL A 37 -2.91 -13.05 0.10
N ALA A 38 -3.67 -13.44 -0.93
CA ALA A 38 -3.31 -14.56 -1.81
C ALA A 38 -2.00 -14.33 -2.59
N CYS A 39 -1.73 -13.08 -2.99
CA CYS A 39 -0.48 -12.68 -3.62
C CYS A 39 0.69 -12.82 -2.65
N PHE A 40 0.60 -12.20 -1.48
CA PHE A 40 1.66 -12.18 -0.49
C PHE A 40 1.97 -13.57 0.09
N ALA A 41 0.96 -14.43 0.27
CA ALA A 41 1.14 -15.79 0.77
C ALA A 41 2.07 -16.66 -0.11
N ARG A 42 2.28 -16.28 -1.39
CA ARG A 42 3.21 -16.98 -2.29
C ARG A 42 4.68 -16.72 -1.94
N PHE A 43 4.98 -15.63 -1.24
CA PHE A 43 6.34 -15.19 -0.92
C PHE A 43 6.71 -15.54 0.54
N VAL A 44 6.82 -16.84 0.82
CA VAL A 44 7.02 -17.36 2.19
C VAL A 44 8.28 -16.85 2.89
N ASN A 45 9.29 -16.44 2.11
CA ASN A 45 10.58 -15.95 2.59
C ASN A 45 10.74 -14.43 2.51
N LEU A 46 9.66 -13.71 2.20
CA LEU A 46 9.72 -12.26 2.07
C LEU A 46 10.10 -11.59 3.40
N THR A 47 11.21 -10.87 3.38
CA THR A 47 11.73 -10.10 4.51
C THR A 47 11.55 -8.60 4.33
N THR A 48 11.56 -8.12 3.09
CA THR A 48 11.47 -6.70 2.73
C THR A 48 10.35 -6.47 1.73
N LEU A 49 9.43 -5.55 2.06
CA LEU A 49 8.33 -5.14 1.19
C LEU A 49 8.38 -3.63 0.96
N TYR A 50 8.44 -3.23 -0.31
CA TYR A 50 8.28 -1.84 -0.73
C TYR A 50 6.89 -1.62 -1.34
N LEU A 51 6.13 -0.70 -0.77
CA LEU A 51 4.80 -0.30 -1.24
C LEU A 51 4.86 1.10 -1.85
N ASP A 52 4.65 1.15 -3.16
CA ASP A 52 4.44 2.39 -3.91
C ASP A 52 3.00 2.46 -4.41
N MET A 53 2.09 2.65 -3.45
CA MET A 53 0.67 2.74 -3.73
C MET A 53 0.06 3.93 -3.03
N ARG A 54 -0.29 4.95 -3.81
CA ARG A 54 -0.78 6.24 -3.29
C ARG A 54 -2.26 6.21 -2.87
N ARG A 55 -3.04 5.22 -3.32
CA ARG A 55 -4.51 5.30 -3.33
C ARG A 55 -5.24 4.01 -2.94
N THR A 56 -4.63 3.14 -2.12
CA THR A 56 -5.32 1.92 -1.67
C THR A 56 -4.90 1.46 -0.27
N TRP A 57 -5.91 1.16 0.56
CA TRP A 57 -5.74 0.53 1.86
C TRP A 57 -5.60 -1.00 1.77
N ALA A 58 -6.01 -1.61 0.66
CA ALA A 58 -6.09 -3.07 0.52
C ALA A 58 -4.77 -3.84 0.78
N PRO A 59 -3.59 -3.39 0.32
CA PRO A 59 -2.33 -4.06 0.67
C PRO A 59 -2.03 -3.96 2.18
N TRP A 60 -2.45 -2.88 2.85
CA TRP A 60 -2.30 -2.73 4.29
C TRP A 60 -3.18 -3.70 5.07
N ALA A 61 -4.38 -3.94 4.56
CA ALA A 61 -5.29 -4.97 5.07
C ALA A 61 -4.62 -6.33 5.11
N ALA A 62 -3.94 -6.70 4.02
CA ALA A 62 -3.30 -7.99 3.87
C ALA A 62 -2.07 -8.18 4.79
N LEU A 63 -1.53 -7.08 5.35
CA LEU A 63 -0.44 -7.13 6.34
C LEU A 63 -0.94 -7.33 7.77
N MET A 64 -2.24 -7.14 8.01
CA MET A 64 -2.83 -7.37 9.33
C MET A 64 -2.75 -8.85 9.68
N VAL A 65 -2.44 -9.11 10.94
CA VAL A 65 -2.45 -10.47 11.49
C VAL A 65 -3.74 -10.64 12.27
N PRO A 66 -4.60 -11.60 11.91
CA PRO A 66 -5.81 -11.84 12.65
C PRO A 66 -5.55 -12.22 14.12
N ASP A 67 -6.52 -11.97 14.99
CA ASP A 67 -6.36 -12.24 16.41
C ASP A 67 -6.35 -13.76 16.68
N PRO A 68 -5.30 -14.32 17.31
CA PRO A 68 -5.21 -15.76 17.56
C PRO A 68 -6.35 -16.30 18.44
N GLU A 69 -7.04 -15.44 19.19
CA GLU A 69 -8.18 -15.83 20.01
C GLU A 69 -9.48 -16.04 19.21
N GLU A 70 -9.51 -15.70 17.92
CA GLU A 70 -10.68 -15.93 17.06
C GLU A 70 -10.75 -17.39 16.56
N PRO A 71 -11.74 -18.18 16.99
CA PRO A 71 -11.76 -19.64 16.80
C PRO A 71 -12.11 -20.11 15.37
N ARG A 72 -12.07 -19.24 14.36
CA ARG A 72 -12.60 -19.52 13.01
C ARG A 72 -11.63 -19.29 11.84
N GLN A 73 -10.36 -18.96 12.08
CA GLN A 73 -9.43 -18.75 10.96
C GLN A 73 -8.80 -20.04 10.46
N THR A 74 -8.77 -20.16 9.14
CA THR A 74 -8.01 -21.19 8.45
C THR A 74 -6.51 -20.91 8.54
N ASP A 75 -5.66 -21.94 8.50
CA ASP A 75 -4.20 -21.78 8.61
C ASP A 75 -3.61 -20.87 7.51
N LEU A 76 -4.29 -20.75 6.36
CA LEU A 76 -3.93 -19.85 5.26
C LEU A 76 -4.16 -18.36 5.57
N GLU A 77 -5.05 -18.03 6.49
CA GLU A 77 -5.39 -16.65 6.85
C GLU A 77 -4.52 -16.09 7.99
N ARG A 78 -3.77 -16.96 8.68
CA ARG A 78 -3.11 -16.58 9.94
C ARG A 78 -2.05 -15.50 9.79
N ASN A 79 -1.32 -15.44 8.66
CA ASN A 79 -0.38 -14.37 8.36
C ASN A 79 0.17 -14.51 6.93
N ALA A 80 -0.14 -13.57 6.04
CA ALA A 80 0.34 -13.64 4.66
C ALA A 80 1.87 -13.50 4.55
N LEU A 81 2.52 -12.81 5.50
CA LEU A 81 3.95 -12.51 5.47
C LEU A 81 4.60 -12.68 6.86
N PRO A 82 4.84 -13.93 7.31
CA PRO A 82 5.36 -14.21 8.64
C PRO A 82 6.81 -13.78 8.86
N ARG A 83 7.59 -13.66 7.77
CA ARG A 83 9.02 -13.30 7.82
C ARG A 83 9.29 -11.83 7.53
N LEU A 84 8.26 -11.02 7.27
CA LEU A 84 8.42 -9.61 6.94
C LEU A 84 9.02 -8.84 8.14
N ARG A 85 10.18 -8.21 7.92
CA ARG A 85 10.91 -7.40 8.90
C ARG A 85 11.02 -5.94 8.49
N PHE A 86 11.11 -5.66 7.19
CA PHE A 86 11.29 -4.32 6.65
C PHE A 86 10.07 -3.94 5.80
N LEU A 87 9.38 -2.87 6.19
CA LEU A 87 8.29 -2.30 5.41
C LEU A 87 8.66 -0.90 4.98
N TRP A 88 8.75 -0.68 3.68
CA TRP A 88 9.07 0.61 3.08
C TRP A 88 7.85 1.14 2.33
N ILE A 89 7.47 2.38 2.59
CA ILE A 89 6.29 3.01 2.03
C ILE A 89 6.73 4.29 1.34
N ALA A 90 6.52 4.37 0.03
CA ALA A 90 6.85 5.55 -0.75
C ALA A 90 6.02 6.77 -0.30
N PHE A 91 4.73 6.54 -0.04
CA PHE A 91 3.78 7.60 0.25
C PHE A 91 2.68 7.11 1.20
N LEU A 92 2.46 7.83 2.29
CA LEU A 92 1.41 7.56 3.26
C LEU A 92 0.61 8.83 3.53
N ASP A 93 -0.67 8.82 3.18
CA ASP A 93 -1.53 9.99 3.22
C ASP A 93 -2.73 9.75 4.13
N PHE A 94 -2.84 10.54 5.20
CA PHE A 94 -3.93 10.46 6.18
C PHE A 94 -5.03 11.49 5.99
N ARG A 95 -5.02 12.21 4.87
CA ARG A 95 -6.03 13.22 4.59
C ARG A 95 -7.34 12.55 4.18
N ALA A 96 -8.46 13.20 4.49
CA ALA A 96 -9.76 12.78 3.97
C ALA A 96 -9.82 13.02 2.45
N PRO A 97 -10.56 12.18 1.69
CA PRO A 97 -10.83 12.45 0.29
C PRO A 97 -11.54 13.80 0.14
N ARG A 98 -11.15 14.58 -0.89
CA ARG A 98 -11.72 15.91 -1.15
C ARG A 98 -13.16 15.85 -1.71
N SER A 99 -13.50 14.73 -2.36
CA SER A 99 -14.79 14.52 -3.02
C SER A 99 -15.36 13.15 -2.65
N GLU A 100 -16.69 13.02 -2.70
CA GLU A 100 -17.38 11.76 -2.44
C GLU A 100 -16.96 10.64 -3.42
N GLY A 101 -16.59 11.01 -4.66
CA GLY A 101 -16.01 10.07 -5.65
C GLY A 101 -14.60 9.58 -5.31
N GLY A 102 -13.87 10.27 -4.41
CA GLY A 102 -12.54 9.88 -3.95
C GLY A 102 -12.54 8.83 -2.83
N ALA A 103 -13.70 8.52 -2.23
CA ALA A 103 -13.80 7.62 -1.09
C ALA A 103 -13.30 6.19 -1.36
N GLN A 104 -13.43 5.68 -2.60
CA GLN A 104 -12.92 4.36 -2.98
C GLN A 104 -11.39 4.31 -3.14
N ARG A 105 -10.72 5.46 -3.21
CA ARG A 105 -9.27 5.61 -3.43
C ARG A 105 -8.53 6.08 -2.19
N GLN A 106 -9.14 5.92 -1.01
CA GLN A 106 -8.53 6.34 0.23
C GLN A 106 -7.42 5.34 0.65
N GLY A 107 -6.24 5.89 0.93
CA GLY A 107 -5.18 5.15 1.61
C GLY A 107 -5.60 4.78 3.04
N PRO A 108 -4.75 4.03 3.77
CA PRO A 108 -5.07 3.68 5.14
C PRO A 108 -5.11 4.93 6.03
N ASP A 109 -6.04 4.98 6.98
CA ASP A 109 -6.05 6.02 8.00
C ASP A 109 -5.01 5.74 9.12
N ARG A 110 -4.79 6.74 9.99
CA ARG A 110 -3.84 6.65 11.12
C ARG A 110 -4.11 5.42 11.99
N LEU A 111 -5.38 5.13 12.26
CA LEU A 111 -5.79 4.06 13.16
C LEU A 111 -5.61 2.69 12.50
N GLN A 112 -5.88 2.56 11.21
CA GLN A 112 -5.65 1.35 10.43
C GLN A 112 -4.17 0.98 10.40
N VAL A 113 -3.27 1.94 10.19
CA VAL A 113 -1.82 1.72 10.26
C VAL A 113 -1.42 1.23 11.65
N LEU A 114 -1.86 1.91 12.71
CA LEU A 114 -1.55 1.52 14.09
C LEU A 114 -2.12 0.14 14.45
N ARG A 115 -3.34 -0.18 14.01
CA ARG A 115 -3.97 -1.50 14.20
C ARG A 115 -3.18 -2.59 13.49
N MET A 116 -2.76 -2.36 12.26
CA MET A 116 -1.94 -3.32 11.51
C MET A 116 -0.63 -3.61 12.26
N LEU A 117 0.12 -2.57 12.65
CA LEU A 117 1.38 -2.74 13.37
C LEU A 117 1.18 -3.42 14.73
N SER A 118 0.16 -3.01 15.47
CA SER A 118 -0.20 -3.62 16.76
C SER A 118 -0.58 -5.09 16.62
N SER A 119 -1.34 -5.45 15.57
CA SER A 119 -1.73 -6.84 15.31
C SER A 119 -0.51 -7.73 15.10
N ARG A 120 0.47 -7.27 14.29
CA ARG A 120 1.72 -7.99 14.05
C ARG A 120 2.56 -8.14 15.32
N MET A 121 2.64 -7.08 16.12
CA MET A 121 3.36 -7.10 17.40
C MET A 121 2.74 -8.12 18.37
N ARG A 122 1.41 -8.12 18.52
CA ARG A 122 0.68 -9.08 19.38
C ARG A 122 0.89 -10.53 18.93
N ALA A 123 0.99 -10.77 17.63
CA ALA A 123 1.25 -12.08 17.06
C ALA A 123 2.74 -12.50 17.07
N GLY A 124 3.65 -11.71 17.67
CA GLY A 124 5.07 -12.04 17.75
C GLY A 124 5.86 -11.90 16.43
N VAL A 125 5.25 -11.28 15.43
CA VAL A 125 5.79 -11.10 14.07
C VAL A 125 5.95 -9.61 13.73
N SER A 126 6.42 -8.84 14.72
CA SER A 126 6.65 -7.41 14.59
C SER A 126 7.63 -7.08 13.45
N LEU A 127 7.42 -5.91 12.86
CA LEU A 127 8.40 -5.31 11.96
C LEU A 127 9.63 -4.88 12.77
N GLY A 128 10.81 -5.09 12.20
CA GLY A 128 12.04 -4.52 12.73
C GLY A 128 12.22 -3.07 12.27
N HIS A 129 11.80 -2.75 11.04
CA HIS A 129 11.99 -1.43 10.44
C HIS A 129 10.77 -1.01 9.62
N LEU A 130 10.28 0.18 9.91
CA LEU A 130 9.27 0.88 9.13
C LEU A 130 9.90 2.15 8.55
N ARG A 131 9.92 2.27 7.22
CA ARG A 131 10.34 3.48 6.53
C ARG A 131 9.19 4.09 5.75
N ILE A 132 8.99 5.39 5.92
CA ILE A 132 7.99 6.19 5.21
C ILE A 132 8.74 7.32 4.51
N ASP A 133 8.76 7.31 3.18
CA ASP A 133 9.46 8.33 2.41
C ASP A 133 8.72 9.67 2.48
N THR A 134 7.40 9.66 2.28
CA THR A 134 6.57 10.86 2.43
C THR A 134 5.33 10.56 3.28
N LEU A 135 5.23 11.25 4.43
CA LEU A 135 4.05 11.24 5.29
C LEU A 135 3.26 12.53 5.11
N VAL A 136 2.04 12.42 4.61
CA VAL A 136 1.14 13.56 4.42
C VAL A 136 0.07 13.59 5.50
N VAL A 137 0.01 14.71 6.21
CA VAL A 137 -0.81 14.91 7.41
C VAL A 137 -1.43 16.30 7.43
N LEU A 138 -2.51 16.45 8.22
CA LEU A 138 -3.12 17.76 8.48
C LEU A 138 -2.23 18.67 9.34
N ASP A 139 -1.58 18.12 10.37
CA ASP A 139 -0.66 18.88 11.24
C ASP A 139 0.67 18.11 11.39
N PRO A 140 1.76 18.57 10.75
CA PRO A 140 3.09 17.98 10.91
C PRO A 140 3.62 18.01 12.34
N LYS A 141 3.27 19.04 13.14
CA LYS A 141 3.70 19.15 14.54
C LYS A 141 2.99 18.11 15.38
N GLU A 142 1.69 17.92 15.19
CA GLU A 142 0.93 16.84 15.83
C GLU A 142 1.50 15.46 15.46
N ALA A 143 1.78 15.24 14.17
CA ALA A 143 2.33 13.97 13.70
C ALA A 143 3.68 13.65 14.38
N ARG A 144 4.58 14.63 14.50
CA ARG A 144 5.86 14.49 15.20
C ARG A 144 5.70 14.27 16.71
N ARG A 145 4.72 14.93 17.34
CA ARG A 145 4.52 14.88 18.79
C ARG A 145 3.78 13.63 19.28
N SER A 146 2.90 13.07 18.45
CA SER A 146 1.99 12.00 18.89
C SER A 146 2.04 10.78 18.00
N PHE A 147 1.99 10.94 16.69
CA PHE A 147 1.86 9.80 15.77
C PHE A 147 3.17 9.02 15.63
N ILE A 148 4.29 9.70 15.35
CA ILE A 148 5.61 9.04 15.21
C ILE A 148 6.01 8.29 16.50
N PRO A 149 5.91 8.88 17.70
CA PRO A 149 6.19 8.15 18.94
C PRO A 149 5.34 6.88 19.12
N ARG A 150 4.09 6.88 18.64
CA ARG A 150 3.24 5.67 18.67
C ARG A 150 3.70 4.61 17.68
N LEU A 151 4.27 5.00 16.53
CA LEU A 151 4.90 4.04 15.61
C LEU A 151 6.15 3.44 16.24
N GLU A 152 7.00 4.26 16.87
CA GLU A 152 8.23 3.84 17.55
C GLU A 152 7.95 2.90 18.73
N ALA A 153 6.80 3.04 19.37
CA ALA A 153 6.34 2.10 20.39
C ALA A 153 5.95 0.72 19.83
N LEU A 154 5.66 0.61 18.53
CA LEU A 154 5.20 -0.62 17.87
C LEU A 154 6.26 -1.26 16.96
N VAL A 155 7.27 -0.49 16.53
CA VAL A 155 8.32 -0.89 15.59
C VAL A 155 9.67 -0.42 16.10
N SER A 156 10.67 -1.31 16.11
CA SER A 156 11.98 -1.01 16.69
C SER A 156 12.72 0.15 16.03
N CYS A 157 12.56 0.32 14.71
CA CYS A 157 13.14 1.42 13.96
C CYS A 157 12.07 2.06 13.06
N VAL A 158 11.86 3.36 13.21
CA VAL A 158 10.94 4.15 12.37
C VAL A 158 11.73 5.28 11.70
N GLU A 159 11.69 5.29 10.38
CA GLU A 159 12.28 6.36 9.57
C GLU A 159 11.18 7.08 8.81
N VAL A 160 11.05 8.40 9.03
CA VAL A 160 10.16 9.25 8.23
C VAL A 160 11.02 10.30 7.54
N ARG A 161 11.21 10.17 6.22
CA ARG A 161 12.11 11.06 5.48
C ARG A 161 11.52 12.46 5.32
N ARG A 162 10.25 12.56 4.98
CA ARG A 162 9.55 13.84 4.78
C ARG A 162 8.17 13.81 5.40
N ILE A 163 7.82 14.89 6.10
CA ILE A 163 6.46 15.14 6.60
C ILE A 163 5.97 16.40 5.92
N VAL A 164 4.82 16.31 5.24
CA VAL A 164 4.26 17.39 4.44
C VAL A 164 2.85 17.70 4.92
N GLU A 165 2.58 18.99 5.11
CA GLU A 165 1.24 19.53 5.26
C GLU A 165 0.68 19.79 3.85
N ARG A 166 -0.56 19.37 3.57
CA ARG A 166 -1.17 19.68 2.26
C ARG A 166 -1.38 21.17 2.17
N ASP A 167 -0.82 21.79 1.14
CA ASP A 167 -1.28 23.08 0.69
C ASP A 167 -2.56 22.86 -0.14
N PRO A 168 -3.71 23.44 0.26
CA PRO A 168 -4.97 23.26 -0.44
C PRO A 168 -4.90 23.69 -1.92
N ASP A 169 -3.99 24.60 -2.27
CA ASP A 169 -4.03 25.35 -3.53
C ASP A 169 -3.06 24.83 -4.61
N THR A 170 -2.26 23.79 -4.34
CA THR A 170 -1.22 23.27 -5.27
C THR A 170 -1.47 21.88 -5.84
N ASP A 171 -2.60 21.25 -5.49
CA ASP A 171 -3.04 19.96 -6.04
C ASP A 171 -4.28 20.16 -6.94
N SER A 172 -4.25 21.12 -7.89
CA SER A 172 -5.22 21.12 -8.99
C SER A 172 -4.89 19.97 -9.93
N GLU A 173 -5.93 19.22 -10.30
CA GLU A 173 -5.87 18.03 -11.13
C GLU A 173 -5.57 18.42 -12.59
N ASP A 174 -4.31 18.72 -12.91
CA ASP A 174 -3.90 19.13 -14.27
C ASP A 174 -2.83 18.18 -14.84
N GLU A 175 -3.09 16.87 -14.88
CA GLU A 175 -2.36 15.92 -15.74
C GLU A 175 -3.30 14.73 -16.09
N ASP A 176 -4.50 15.01 -16.59
CA ASP A 176 -5.19 14.06 -17.48
C ASP A 176 -4.85 14.50 -18.90
N ASP A 177 -4.02 13.68 -19.55
CA ASP A 177 -3.55 13.79 -20.92
C ASP A 177 -4.70 14.13 -21.88
N GLU A 178 -4.68 15.33 -22.46
CA GLU A 178 -5.42 15.61 -23.70
C GLU A 178 -4.77 14.78 -24.82
N GLU A 179 -5.28 13.57 -25.05
CA GLU A 179 -4.96 12.77 -26.23
C GLU A 179 -5.41 13.53 -27.49
N ASP A 180 -4.41 13.85 -28.32
CA ASP A 180 -4.47 14.36 -29.69
C ASP A 180 -5.75 14.01 -30.48
N GLU A 181 -6.64 14.99 -30.69
CA GLU A 181 -7.59 14.96 -31.80
C GLU A 181 -6.86 15.27 -33.12
N VAL A 182 -6.24 14.26 -33.74
CA VAL A 182 -5.90 14.31 -35.17
C VAL A 182 -7.09 13.79 -35.98
N ALA A 183 -8.15 14.60 -36.09
CA ALA A 183 -9.21 14.37 -37.05
C ALA A 183 -8.81 14.98 -38.40
N GLY A 184 -8.15 14.15 -39.22
CA GLY A 184 -7.95 14.45 -40.64
C GLY A 184 -9.28 14.52 -41.38
N SER A 185 -9.54 15.65 -42.05
CA SER A 185 -10.37 15.73 -43.25
C SER A 185 -10.00 17.00 -44.00
N GLY A 186 -9.19 16.85 -45.04
CA GLY A 186 -8.92 17.89 -46.03
C GLY A 186 -9.37 17.33 -47.36
N ASP A 187 -10.51 17.84 -47.80
CA ASP A 187 -11.31 17.43 -48.94
C ASP A 187 -10.55 17.31 -50.27
N ALA A 188 -11.06 16.39 -51.07
CA ALA A 188 -10.88 16.36 -52.51
C ALA A 188 -11.57 17.58 -53.12
N ASP A 189 -10.83 18.40 -53.87
CA ASP A 189 -11.40 19.29 -54.86
C ASP A 189 -11.10 18.73 -56.26
N GLU A 190 -12.19 18.42 -56.96
CA GLU A 190 -12.28 18.17 -58.39
C GLU A 190 -12.02 19.47 -59.18
N ASP A 191 -11.16 19.41 -60.20
CA ASP A 191 -11.42 19.87 -61.58
C ASP A 191 -10.23 19.57 -62.51
#